data_AF-A0A3B8HRA3-F1
#
_entry.id   AF-A0A3B8HRA3-F1
#
_cell.length_a   1.000
_cell.length_b   1.000
_cell.length_c   1.000
_cell.angle_alpha   90.00
_cell.angle_beta   90.00
_cell.angle_gamma   90.00
#
_symmetry.space_group_name_H-M   'P 1'
#
loop_
_entity.id
_entity.type
_entity.pdbx_description
1 polymer ?
#
loop_
_entity_poly.entity_id
_entity_poly.type
_entity_poly.pdbx_seq_one_letter_code
_entity_poly.pdbx_strand_id
1 'polypeptide(L)'
;MKWITWSGVGVDRIACAWLIRKKVDRDAEFIFIPRGSDWKQIDGIAFDIPGANLSHRRGRCTFCTILKEHGITDRVMDQICAIVDAADSVNDMLPPPEAPGIDVICRGLIKVLKDDAKALEVGAIVFEALYVQLDDDV
;
A
#
# COMPACT_ATOMS: atom_id res chain seq x y z
N MET A 1 -3.48 -1.99 -16.13
CA MET A 1 -2.23 -2.76 -16.44
C MET A 1 -2.02 -3.83 -15.36
N LYS A 2 -1.08 -4.77 -15.55
CA LYS A 2 -0.71 -5.74 -14.49
C LYS A 2 0.30 -5.13 -13.52
N TRP A 3 0.04 -5.28 -12.23
CA TRP A 3 0.87 -4.80 -11.12
C TRP A 3 1.29 -5.99 -10.25
N ILE A 4 2.60 -6.18 -10.10
CA ILE A 4 3.17 -7.40 -9.53
C ILE A 4 3.70 -7.11 -8.13
N THR A 5 3.34 -7.94 -7.17
CA THR A 5 3.88 -7.88 -5.81
C THR A 5 4.06 -9.29 -5.24
N TRP A 6 4.83 -9.41 -4.16
CA TRP A 6 4.88 -10.66 -3.41
C TRP A 6 3.55 -10.94 -2.67
N SER A 7 3.24 -12.23 -2.51
CA SER A 7 2.13 -12.73 -1.72
C SER A 7 2.34 -12.48 -0.23
N GLY A 8 1.27 -12.63 0.56
CA GLY A 8 1.26 -12.26 1.98
C GLY A 8 1.39 -10.76 2.14
N VAL A 9 0.42 -10.03 1.57
CA VAL A 9 0.37 -8.55 1.58
C VAL A 9 0.44 -8.01 3.01
N GLY A 10 1.01 -6.83 3.19
CA GLY A 10 1.01 -6.09 4.44
C GLY A 10 0.23 -4.79 4.31
N VAL A 11 0.25 -3.95 5.35
CA VAL A 11 -0.42 -2.64 5.34
C VAL A 11 0.01 -1.78 4.16
N ASP A 12 1.32 -1.73 3.83
CA ASP A 12 1.83 -0.94 2.71
C ASP A 12 1.32 -1.45 1.35
N ARG A 13 1.33 -2.76 1.11
CA ARG A 13 0.82 -3.34 -0.15
C ARG A 13 -0.68 -3.13 -0.35
N ILE A 14 -1.45 -3.21 0.74
CA ILE A 14 -2.89 -2.92 0.70
C ILE A 14 -3.11 -1.43 0.37
N ALA A 15 -2.40 -0.54 1.06
CA ALA A 15 -2.47 0.90 0.81
C ALA A 15 -2.05 1.26 -0.63
N CYS A 16 -0.93 0.70 -1.10
CA CYS A 16 -0.42 0.90 -2.46
C CYS A 16 -1.42 0.46 -3.51
N ALA A 17 -2.06 -0.71 -3.35
CA ALA A 17 -3.05 -1.19 -4.30
C ALA A 17 -4.26 -0.25 -4.43
N TRP A 18 -4.74 0.28 -3.29
CA TRP A 18 -5.80 1.29 -3.27
C TRP A 18 -5.34 2.59 -3.94
N LEU A 19 -4.15 3.10 -3.60
CA LEU A 19 -3.57 4.30 -4.21
C LEU A 19 -3.39 4.18 -5.72
N ILE A 20 -2.85 3.04 -6.17
CA ILE A 20 -2.64 2.74 -7.59
C ILE A 20 -3.99 2.84 -8.32
N ARG A 21 -5.03 2.15 -7.84
CA ARG A 21 -6.37 2.23 -8.45
C ARG A 21 -6.98 3.63 -8.39
N LYS A 22 -6.73 4.39 -7.33
CA LYS A 22 -7.35 5.70 -7.12
C LYS A 22 -6.69 6.82 -7.93
N LYS A 23 -5.36 6.79 -8.12
CA LYS A 23 -4.60 7.93 -8.64
C LYS A 23 -3.64 7.59 -9.80
N VAL A 24 -3.37 6.32 -10.10
CA VAL A 24 -2.36 5.92 -11.09
C VAL A 24 -2.94 5.11 -12.25
N ASP A 25 -3.59 3.99 -11.95
CA ASP A 25 -4.11 3.03 -12.92
C ASP A 25 -5.43 2.45 -12.39
N ARG A 26 -6.55 3.05 -12.83
CA ARG A 26 -7.91 2.69 -12.39
C ARG A 26 -8.26 1.23 -12.67
N ASP A 27 -7.69 0.66 -13.74
CA ASP A 27 -7.93 -0.70 -14.20
C ASP A 27 -6.77 -1.63 -13.82
N ALA A 28 -6.08 -1.35 -12.71
CA ALA A 28 -4.98 -2.16 -12.21
C ALA A 28 -5.43 -3.59 -11.82
N GLU A 29 -4.79 -4.57 -12.44
CA GLU A 29 -4.86 -5.99 -12.11
C GLU A 29 -3.66 -6.39 -11.26
N PHE A 30 -3.89 -6.90 -10.05
CA PHE A 30 -2.82 -7.27 -9.14
C PHE A 30 -2.44 -8.75 -9.28
N ILE A 31 -1.15 -9.00 -9.46
CA ILE A 31 -0.55 -10.34 -9.58
C ILE A 31 0.31 -10.58 -8.34
N PHE A 32 0.03 -11.68 -7.64
CA PHE A 32 0.76 -12.09 -6.44
C PHE A 32 1.67 -13.26 -6.77
N ILE A 33 2.95 -13.12 -6.44
CA ILE A 33 3.94 -14.17 -6.64
C ILE A 33 4.55 -14.59 -5.30
N PRO A 34 5.05 -15.83 -5.15
CA PRO A 34 5.66 -16.27 -3.90
C PRO A 34 6.78 -15.33 -3.44
N ARG A 35 6.85 -15.06 -2.14
CA ARG A 35 7.93 -14.24 -1.56
C ARG A 35 9.30 -14.81 -1.95
N GLY A 36 10.19 -13.94 -2.42
CA GLY A 36 11.54 -14.32 -2.88
C GLY A 36 11.63 -14.73 -4.35
N SER A 37 10.52 -14.85 -5.06
CA SER A 37 10.54 -15.12 -6.50
C SER A 37 10.95 -13.89 -7.31
N ASP A 38 11.57 -14.14 -8.47
CA ASP A 38 12.00 -13.10 -9.40
C ASP A 38 10.82 -12.59 -10.23
N TRP A 39 10.51 -11.31 -10.08
CA TRP A 39 9.43 -10.64 -10.80
C TRP A 39 9.83 -10.22 -12.22
N LYS A 40 11.13 -10.15 -12.53
CA LYS A 40 11.63 -9.60 -13.81
C LYS A 40 11.22 -10.40 -15.04
N GLN A 41 10.80 -11.64 -14.85
CA GLN A 41 10.32 -12.51 -15.93
C GLN A 41 8.81 -12.38 -16.18
N ILE A 42 8.10 -11.58 -15.38
CA ILE A 42 6.65 -11.41 -15.46
C ILE A 42 6.37 -10.04 -16.08
N ASP A 43 5.52 -10.04 -17.09
CA ASP A 43 5.07 -8.82 -17.74
C ASP A 43 4.13 -8.03 -16.80
N GLY A 44 4.57 -6.84 -16.39
CA GLY A 44 3.85 -5.95 -15.48
C GLY A 44 4.77 -5.01 -14.69
N ILE A 45 4.16 -4.12 -13.91
CA ILE A 45 4.86 -3.14 -13.09
C ILE A 45 5.02 -3.73 -11.68
N ALA A 46 6.25 -4.03 -11.27
CA ALA A 46 6.51 -4.49 -9.92
C ALA A 46 6.44 -3.34 -8.89
N PHE A 47 5.78 -3.60 -7.77
CA PHE A 47 5.78 -2.72 -6.60
C PHE A 47 5.95 -3.53 -5.31
N ASP A 48 6.50 -2.88 -4.27
CA ASP A 48 6.83 -3.47 -2.96
C ASP A 48 7.61 -4.80 -3.04
N ILE A 49 8.52 -4.88 -4.02
CA ILE A 49 9.48 -5.98 -4.14
C ILE A 49 10.89 -5.39 -4.14
N PRO A 50 11.85 -5.95 -3.37
CA PRO A 50 13.23 -5.50 -3.40
C PRO A 50 13.80 -5.37 -4.81
N GLY A 51 14.35 -4.19 -5.13
CA GLY A 51 14.91 -3.89 -6.44
C GLY A 51 13.90 -3.44 -7.51
N ALA A 52 12.59 -3.43 -7.22
CA ALA A 52 11.61 -2.78 -8.07
C ALA A 52 11.76 -1.24 -8.02
N ASN A 53 11.31 -0.56 -9.08
CA ASN A 53 11.33 0.91 -9.10
C ASN A 53 10.44 1.50 -8.00
N LEU A 54 9.27 0.90 -7.79
CA LEU A 54 8.31 1.26 -6.75
C LEU A 54 8.48 0.32 -5.55
N SER A 55 9.43 0.60 -4.67
CA SER A 55 9.66 -0.17 -3.45
C SER A 55 10.10 0.77 -2.34
N HIS A 56 10.39 0.26 -1.15
CA HIS A 56 10.95 1.04 -0.06
C HIS A 56 12.21 1.79 -0.53
N ARG A 57 12.26 3.10 -0.26
CA ARG A 57 13.40 3.96 -0.63
C ARG A 57 13.73 4.92 0.50
N ARG A 58 15.03 4.96 0.84
CA ARG A 58 15.57 5.91 1.83
C ARG A 58 14.83 5.85 3.19
N GLY A 59 14.45 4.66 3.63
CA GLY A 59 13.73 4.46 4.89
C GLY A 59 12.25 4.83 4.84
N ARG A 60 11.67 5.02 3.65
CA ARG A 60 10.23 5.24 3.45
C ARG A 60 9.59 4.03 2.78
N CYS A 61 8.34 3.74 3.13
CA CYS A 61 7.55 2.67 2.53
C CYS A 61 7.26 2.89 1.03
N THR A 62 6.72 1.86 0.38
CA THR A 62 6.39 1.89 -1.05
C THR A 62 5.31 2.92 -1.34
N PHE A 63 4.31 3.10 -0.47
CA PHE A 63 3.25 4.10 -0.66
C PHE A 63 3.81 5.50 -0.87
N CYS A 64 4.72 5.92 0.01
CA CYS A 64 5.37 7.23 -0.10
C CYS A 64 6.25 7.34 -1.34
N THR A 65 6.84 6.23 -1.80
CA THR A 65 7.59 6.19 -3.07
C THR A 65 6.66 6.39 -4.27
N ILE A 66 5.48 5.76 -4.29
CA ILE A 66 4.49 5.93 -5.37
C ILE A 66 4.02 7.39 -5.47
N LEU A 67 3.69 8.03 -4.35
CA LEU A 67 3.28 9.44 -4.35
C LEU A 67 4.34 10.33 -5.02
N LYS A 68 5.61 10.11 -4.66
CA LYS A 68 6.73 10.88 -5.20
C LYS A 68 6.98 10.61 -6.69
N GLU A 69 7.09 9.35 -7.09
CA GLU A 69 7.44 8.99 -8.47
C GLU A 69 6.33 9.33 -9.47
N HIS A 70 5.07 9.37 -9.02
CA HIS A 70 3.93 9.78 -9.84
C HIS A 70 3.53 11.25 -9.70
N GLY A 71 4.24 12.04 -8.88
CA GLY A 71 3.96 13.47 -8.70
C GLY A 71 2.58 13.76 -8.13
N ILE A 72 2.08 12.89 -7.24
CA ILE A 72 0.75 13.03 -6.63
C ILE A 72 0.85 14.06 -5.51
N THR A 73 0.20 15.21 -5.70
CA THR A 73 0.12 16.28 -4.69
C THR A 73 -1.30 16.35 -4.12
N ASP A 74 -1.48 15.84 -2.92
CA ASP A 74 -2.78 15.71 -2.25
C ASP A 74 -2.55 15.66 -0.73
N ARG A 75 -3.12 16.64 -0.01
CA ARG A 75 -2.90 16.82 1.44
C ARG A 75 -3.31 15.58 2.23
N VAL A 76 -4.43 14.95 1.86
CA VAL A 76 -4.94 13.76 2.55
C VAL A 76 -4.04 12.56 2.25
N MET A 77 -3.54 12.43 1.01
CA MET A 77 -2.56 11.39 0.68
C MET A 77 -1.25 11.54 1.45
N ASP A 78 -0.79 12.76 1.70
CA ASP A 78 0.40 13.01 2.52
C ASP A 78 0.20 12.53 3.97
N GLN A 79 -0.98 12.77 4.54
CA GLN A 79 -1.35 12.26 5.87
C GLN A 79 -1.41 10.72 5.89
N ILE A 80 -2.04 10.10 4.89
CA ILE A 80 -2.08 8.64 4.76
C ILE A 80 -0.67 8.07 4.57
N CYS A 81 0.22 8.72 3.80
CA CYS A 81 1.62 8.31 3.68
C CYS A 81 2.31 8.30 5.04
N ALA A 82 2.11 9.31 5.89
CA ALA A 82 2.66 9.30 7.25
C ALA A 82 2.13 8.14 8.11
N ILE A 83 0.83 7.84 8.01
CA ILE A 83 0.18 6.73 8.73
C ILE A 83 0.75 5.38 8.24
N VAL A 84 0.78 5.14 6.93
CA VAL A 84 1.24 3.88 6.33
C VAL A 84 2.73 3.66 6.57
N ASP A 85 3.56 4.71 6.44
CA ASP A 85 5.00 4.64 6.71
C ASP A 85 5.28 4.21 8.16
N ALA A 86 4.54 4.78 9.12
CA ALA A 86 4.65 4.43 10.53
C ALA A 86 4.04 3.06 10.87
N ALA A 87 3.04 2.60 10.11
CA ALA A 87 2.41 1.29 10.29
C ALA A 87 3.29 0.15 9.76
N ASP A 88 4.00 0.40 8.66
CA ASP A 88 4.80 -0.61 7.95
C ASP A 88 6.26 -0.70 8.46
N SER A 89 6.77 0.38 9.04
CA SER A 89 8.14 0.45 9.57
C SER A 89 8.17 0.65 11.09
N VAL A 90 9.14 0.02 11.75
CA VAL A 90 9.45 0.32 13.16
C VAL A 90 10.26 1.62 13.18
N ASN A 91 9.65 2.71 13.63
CA ASN A 91 10.31 4.01 13.78
C ASN A 91 10.32 4.43 15.26
N ASP A 92 11.40 5.07 15.70
CA ASP A 92 11.59 5.51 17.10
C ASP A 92 10.82 6.81 17.43
N MET A 93 10.07 7.36 16.47
CA MET A 93 9.21 8.52 16.65
C MET A 93 7.82 8.14 17.15
N LEU A 94 7.14 9.06 17.84
CA LEU A 94 5.73 8.90 18.18
C LEU A 94 4.91 8.83 16.88
N PRO A 95 4.33 7.66 16.54
CA PRO A 95 3.64 7.48 15.27
C PRO A 95 2.27 8.21 15.29
N PRO A 96 1.69 8.50 14.12
CA PRO A 96 0.28 8.86 14.03
C PRO A 96 -0.59 7.84 14.80
N PRO A 97 -1.57 8.27 15.60
CA PRO A 97 -2.34 7.36 16.45
C PRO A 97 -3.14 6.32 15.65
N GLU A 98 -3.41 6.59 14.37
CA GLU A 98 -4.10 5.68 13.45
C GLU A 98 -3.21 4.49 13.02
N ALA A 99 -1.88 4.66 13.01
CA ALA A 99 -0.95 3.70 12.42
C ALA A 99 -1.00 2.30 13.08
N PRO A 100 -0.95 2.17 14.43
CA PRO A 100 -1.08 0.86 15.06
C PRO A 100 -2.44 0.19 14.78
N GLY A 101 -3.51 0.98 14.73
CA GLY A 101 -4.86 0.49 14.49
C GLY A 101 -5.02 -0.09 13.07
N ILE A 102 -4.58 0.65 12.06
CA ILE A 102 -4.70 0.22 10.66
C ILE A 102 -3.81 -0.98 10.35
N ASP A 103 -2.61 -1.07 10.93
CA ASP A 103 -1.76 -2.26 10.83
C ASP A 103 -2.45 -3.50 11.42
N VAL A 104 -3.00 -3.40 12.64
CA VAL A 104 -3.73 -4.50 13.29
C VAL A 104 -4.92 -4.96 12.43
N ILE A 105 -5.69 -4.01 11.88
CA ILE A 105 -6.82 -4.32 10.97
C ILE A 105 -6.31 -5.05 9.73
N CYS A 106 -5.28 -4.53 9.05
CA CYS A 106 -4.73 -5.15 7.84
C CYS A 106 -4.20 -6.56 8.10
N ARG A 107 -3.43 -6.76 9.19
CA ARG A 107 -2.99 -8.09 9.64
C ARG A 107 -4.15 -9.02 9.94
N GLY A 108 -5.25 -8.49 10.49
CA GLY A 108 -6.49 -9.22 10.70
C GLY A 108 -7.15 -9.67 9.40
N LEU A 109 -7.28 -8.77 8.42
CA LEU A 109 -7.88 -9.05 7.11
C LEU A 109 -7.17 -10.22 6.41
N ILE A 110 -5.84 -10.22 6.40
CA ILE A 110 -5.04 -11.30 5.79
C ILE A 110 -5.32 -12.65 6.46
N LYS A 111 -5.42 -12.67 7.81
CA LYS A 111 -5.70 -13.91 8.57
C LYS A 111 -7.12 -14.43 8.36
N VAL A 112 -8.10 -13.54 8.23
CA VAL A 112 -9.51 -13.88 8.03
C VAL A 112 -9.75 -14.36 6.61
N LEU A 113 -9.26 -13.63 5.62
CA LEU A 113 -9.57 -13.86 4.21
C LEU A 113 -8.69 -14.95 3.59
N LYS A 114 -7.44 -15.09 4.06
CA LYS A 114 -6.45 -16.07 3.57
C LYS A 114 -6.26 -16.02 2.04
N ASP A 115 -6.46 -14.83 1.47
CA ASP A 115 -6.45 -14.55 0.03
C ASP A 115 -6.02 -13.10 -0.14
N ASP A 116 -4.87 -12.88 -0.80
CA ASP A 116 -4.30 -11.55 -0.97
C ASP A 116 -5.18 -10.64 -1.83
N ALA A 117 -5.85 -11.18 -2.86
CA ALA A 117 -6.70 -10.40 -3.75
C ALA A 117 -7.92 -9.86 -3.00
N LYS A 118 -8.56 -10.72 -2.19
CA LYS A 118 -9.66 -10.31 -1.31
C LYS A 118 -9.20 -9.33 -0.23
N ALA A 119 -7.99 -9.52 0.31
CA ALA A 119 -7.42 -8.59 1.28
C ALA A 119 -7.21 -7.19 0.68
N LEU A 120 -6.76 -7.08 -0.57
CA LEU A 120 -6.70 -5.80 -1.28
C LEU A 120 -8.09 -5.19 -1.49
N GLU A 121 -9.08 -5.99 -1.90
CA GLU A 121 -10.44 -5.52 -2.14
C GLU A 121 -11.11 -4.98 -0.87
N VAL A 122 -11.09 -5.75 0.22
CA VAL A 122 -11.68 -5.32 1.50
C VAL A 122 -10.85 -4.19 2.13
N GLY A 123 -9.52 -4.28 2.05
CA GLY A 123 -8.63 -3.24 2.53
C GLY A 123 -8.80 -1.92 1.80
N ALA A 124 -9.13 -1.93 0.51
CA ALA A 124 -9.42 -0.71 -0.24
C ALA A 124 -10.60 0.08 0.34
N ILE A 125 -11.61 -0.59 0.92
CA ILE A 125 -12.71 0.09 1.63
C ILE A 125 -12.20 0.81 2.88
N VAL A 126 -11.28 0.17 3.63
CA VAL A 126 -10.68 0.78 4.84
C VAL A 126 -9.87 2.02 4.51
N PHE A 127 -9.03 1.96 3.46
CA PHE A 127 -8.25 3.13 3.04
C PHE A 127 -9.10 4.22 2.41
N GLU A 128 -10.17 3.86 1.69
CA GLU A 128 -11.13 4.85 1.18
C GLU A 128 -11.89 5.53 2.33
N ALA A 129 -12.31 4.78 3.36
CA ALA A 129 -12.95 5.33 4.55
C ALA A 129 -12.01 6.25 5.32
N LEU A 130 -10.73 5.87 5.48
CA LEU A 130 -9.72 6.72 6.08
C LEU A 130 -9.50 8.01 5.27
N TYR A 131 -9.41 7.91 3.95
CA TYR A 131 -9.28 9.08 3.07
C TYR A 131 -10.44 10.04 3.25
N VAL A 132 -11.69 9.55 3.15
CA VAL A 132 -12.88 10.40 3.31
C VAL A 132 -12.95 11.00 4.72
N GLN A 133 -12.55 10.26 5.76
CA GLN A 133 -12.56 10.76 7.15
C GLN A 133 -11.51 11.87 7.40
N LEU A 134 -10.38 11.83 6.69
CA LEU A 134 -9.31 12.83 6.81
C LEU A 134 -9.53 14.03 5.89
N ASP A 135 -10.43 13.90 4.92
CA ASP A 135 -10.80 14.98 4.01
C ASP A 135 -11.82 15.90 4.70
N ASP A 136 -11.33 17.00 5.29
CA ASP A 136 -12.14 17.97 6.04
C ASP A 136 -13.22 18.70 5.19
N ASP A 137 -13.24 18.47 3.88
CA ASP A 137 -14.17 19.06 2.91
C ASP A 137 -15.43 18.20 2.62
N VAL A 138 -15.63 17.09 3.35
CA VAL A 138 -16.80 16.18 3.24
C VAL A 138 -17.76 16.29 4.43
#